data_AF-A0ABD2B9F9-F1
#
_entry.id   AF-A0ABD2B9F9-F1
#
_cell.length_a   1.000
_cell.length_b   1.000
_cell.length_c   1.000
_cell.angle_alpha   90.00
_cell.angle_beta   90.00
_cell.angle_gamma   90.00
#
_symmetry.space_group_name_H-M   'P 1'
#
loop_
_entity.id
_entity.type
_entity.pdbx_description
1 polymer ?
#
loop_
_entity_poly.entity_id
_entity_poly.type
_entity_poly.pdbx_seq_one_letter_code
_entity_poly.pdbx_strand_id
1 'polypeptide(L)'
;MHKGHIAYFTTVRGTSLDIGAKELADNDKLPAISEATLGRIKVTKKNERYYIVLPVKGRLSVSTQLEILDEALHSLLDAALELQLETIAISRSPVGDVPWANETERIQIIHENHTTPISGHIRTPFNQSGKKIRKKEGLSESRITHRNEEETAGNIDKARS
;
A
#
# COMPACT_ATOMS: atom_id res chain seq x y z
N MET A 1 8.95 5.78 11.17
CA MET A 1 9.81 5.45 10.00
C MET A 1 10.10 3.96 10.03
N HIS A 2 9.71 3.21 9.00
CA HIS A 2 9.87 1.74 8.96
C HIS A 2 11.35 1.32 9.05
N LYS A 3 11.60 0.12 9.58
CA LYS A 3 12.97 -0.40 9.80
C LYS A 3 13.54 -1.21 8.63
N GLY A 4 12.71 -1.65 7.68
CA GLY A 4 13.10 -2.45 6.51
C GLY A 4 13.66 -1.66 5.33
N HIS A 5 13.92 -2.39 4.25
CA HIS A 5 14.38 -1.85 2.96
C HIS A 5 13.22 -1.10 2.27
N ILE A 6 13.52 -0.05 1.52
CA ILE A 6 12.49 0.84 0.96
C ILE A 6 12.64 0.87 -0.55
N ALA A 7 11.55 0.56 -1.26
CA ALA A 7 11.43 0.69 -2.69
C ALA A 7 10.45 1.82 -3.04
N TYR A 8 10.78 2.60 -4.07
CA TYR A 8 10.01 3.79 -4.45
C TYR A 8 10.19 4.12 -5.94
N PHE A 9 9.18 4.74 -6.53
CA PHE A 9 9.07 4.98 -7.96
C PHE A 9 9.49 6.39 -8.33
N THR A 10 10.25 6.49 -9.42
CA THR A 10 10.77 7.78 -9.90
C THR A 10 10.77 7.86 -11.42
N THR A 11 10.99 9.07 -11.92
CA THR A 11 11.50 9.23 -13.27
C THR A 11 12.98 8.81 -13.34
N VAL A 12 13.54 8.60 -14.53
CA VAL A 12 14.99 8.40 -14.70
C VAL A 12 15.84 9.57 -14.18
N ARG A 13 15.22 10.73 -13.93
CA ARG A 13 15.88 11.90 -13.34
C ARG A 13 15.68 12.00 -11.81
N GLY A 14 15.07 10.98 -11.20
CA GLY A 14 14.83 10.93 -9.77
C GLY A 14 13.63 11.75 -9.29
N THR A 15 12.76 12.23 -10.19
CA THR A 15 11.52 12.90 -9.77
C THR A 15 10.54 11.88 -9.21
N SER A 16 10.04 12.12 -8.00
CA SER A 16 9.11 11.22 -7.29
C SER A 16 7.81 10.99 -8.07
N LEU A 17 7.36 9.74 -8.14
CA LEU A 17 6.11 9.35 -8.82
C LEU A 17 5.05 8.78 -7.88
N ASP A 18 5.44 8.42 -6.66
CA ASP A 18 4.54 7.96 -5.60
C ASP A 18 4.73 8.80 -4.33
N ILE A 19 3.80 8.68 -3.37
CA ILE A 19 3.86 9.50 -2.15
C ILE A 19 5.03 9.11 -1.23
N GLY A 20 5.46 7.84 -1.22
CA GLY A 20 6.64 7.39 -0.48
C GLY A 20 7.93 8.00 -1.04
N ALA A 21 8.09 8.04 -2.37
CA ALA A 21 9.19 8.75 -3.01
C ALA A 21 9.17 10.24 -2.65
N LYS A 22 7.99 10.87 -2.62
CA LYS A 22 7.85 12.27 -2.24
C LYS A 22 8.23 12.51 -0.78
N GLU A 23 7.71 11.72 0.15
CA GLU A 23 8.04 11.82 1.57
C GLU A 23 9.54 11.63 1.83
N LEU A 24 10.20 10.70 1.13
CA LEU A 24 11.65 10.52 1.23
C LEU A 24 12.43 11.72 0.69
N ALA A 25 11.97 12.32 -0.42
CA ALA A 25 12.57 13.51 -1.01
C ALA A 25 12.47 14.71 -0.07
N ASP A 26 11.28 14.96 0.46
CA ASP A 26 10.96 16.09 1.36
C ASP A 26 11.75 16.02 2.69
N ASN A 27 12.33 14.85 3.01
CA ASN A 27 13.12 14.62 4.22
C ASN A 27 14.63 14.50 3.93
N ASP A 28 15.13 14.85 2.74
CA ASP A 28 16.54 14.70 2.31
C ASP A 28 17.09 13.26 2.50
N LYS A 29 16.20 12.27 2.38
CA LYS A 29 16.54 10.85 2.60
C LYS A 29 16.81 10.11 1.30
N LEU A 30 16.54 10.71 0.15
CA LEU A 30 16.81 10.09 -1.14
C LEU A 30 18.31 10.12 -1.48
N PRO A 31 18.93 8.98 -1.78
CA PRO A 31 20.25 8.97 -2.38
C PRO A 31 20.20 9.64 -3.76
N ALA A 32 21.31 10.26 -4.17
CA ALA A 32 21.42 10.86 -5.49
C ALA A 32 21.26 9.80 -6.59
N ILE A 33 20.34 10.04 -7.52
CA ILE A 33 20.07 9.14 -8.64
C ILE A 33 20.86 9.64 -9.85
N SER A 34 22.06 9.10 -10.06
CA SER A 34 22.77 9.17 -11.34
C SER A 34 22.44 7.95 -12.21
N GLU A 35 22.27 8.15 -13.52
CA GLU A 35 22.23 7.06 -14.53
C GLU A 35 21.16 5.97 -14.30
N ALA A 36 19.92 6.38 -14.05
CA ALA A 36 18.80 5.44 -13.99
C ALA A 36 18.35 5.01 -15.39
N THR A 37 18.07 3.72 -15.54
CA THR A 37 17.52 3.12 -16.77
C THR A 37 16.05 2.74 -16.53
N LEU A 38 15.18 2.99 -17.51
CA LEU A 38 13.78 2.59 -17.41
C LEU A 38 13.64 1.08 -17.20
N GLY A 39 12.73 0.67 -16.32
CA GLY A 39 12.48 -0.75 -16.04
C GLY A 39 13.58 -1.45 -15.25
N ARG A 40 14.68 -0.75 -14.91
CA ARG A 40 15.81 -1.32 -14.17
C ARG A 40 16.00 -0.62 -12.84
N ILE A 41 15.95 -1.38 -11.77
CA ILE A 41 16.09 -0.80 -10.44
C ILE A 41 17.51 -0.31 -10.20
N LYS A 42 17.65 0.65 -9.28
CA LYS A 42 18.93 1.04 -8.71
C LYS A 42 18.91 0.82 -7.21
N VAL A 43 19.83 0.02 -6.70
CA VAL A 43 19.96 -0.25 -5.27
C VAL A 43 21.06 0.61 -4.69
N THR A 44 20.76 1.31 -3.60
CA THR A 44 21.77 2.03 -2.80
C THR A 44 21.67 1.58 -1.35
N LYS A 45 22.78 1.13 -0.77
CA LYS A 45 22.86 0.85 0.66
C LYS A 45 23.24 2.12 1.41
N LYS A 46 22.44 2.51 2.41
CA LYS A 46 22.75 3.60 3.34
C LYS A 46 22.48 3.12 4.75
N ASN A 47 23.52 3.08 5.57
CA ASN A 47 23.53 2.37 6.85
C ASN A 47 23.13 0.89 6.65
N GLU A 48 22.30 0.34 7.52
CA GLU A 48 21.80 -1.04 7.45
C GLU A 48 20.56 -1.20 6.55
N ARG A 49 20.33 -0.29 5.59
CA ARG A 49 19.12 -0.31 4.77
C ARG A 49 19.43 -0.14 3.29
N TYR A 50 18.58 -0.76 2.47
CA TYR A 50 18.61 -0.62 1.03
C TYR A 50 17.50 0.35 0.63
N TYR A 51 17.87 1.27 -0.25
CA TYR A 51 16.99 2.21 -0.93
C TYR A 51 16.99 1.79 -2.39
N ILE A 52 15.82 1.36 -2.87
CA ILE A 52 15.66 0.72 -4.16
C ILE A 52 14.80 1.63 -5.02
N VAL A 53 15.43 2.25 -6.01
CA VAL A 53 14.78 3.16 -6.95
C VAL A 53 14.18 2.32 -8.07
N LEU A 54 12.92 2.57 -8.43
CA LEU A 54 12.24 2.00 -9.59
C LEU A 54 11.99 3.11 -10.62
N PRO A 55 12.87 3.29 -11.62
CA PRO A 55 12.69 4.28 -12.68
C PRO A 55 11.67 3.77 -13.69
N VAL A 56 10.44 4.30 -13.64
CA VAL A 56 9.33 3.82 -14.49
C VAL A 56 8.87 4.85 -15.53
N LYS A 57 9.50 6.03 -15.54
CA LYS A 57 9.08 7.13 -16.41
C LYS A 57 10.26 7.96 -16.90
N GLY A 58 10.29 8.29 -18.19
CA GLY A 58 11.37 9.11 -18.75
C GLY A 58 11.28 10.58 -18.34
N ARG A 59 10.06 11.14 -18.41
CA ARG A 59 9.74 12.55 -18.07
C ARG A 59 8.31 12.61 -17.55
N LEU A 60 8.01 13.59 -16.70
CA LEU A 60 6.67 13.73 -16.09
C LEU A 60 5.53 13.90 -17.10
N SER A 61 5.81 14.49 -18.27
CA SER A 61 4.81 14.83 -19.30
C SER A 61 4.32 13.65 -20.13
N VAL A 62 4.95 12.49 -20.04
CA VAL A 62 4.56 11.28 -20.79
C VAL A 62 3.61 10.45 -19.90
N SER A 63 2.79 9.55 -20.43
CA SER A 63 2.09 8.57 -19.58
C SER A 63 3.04 7.50 -19.06
N THR A 64 2.79 6.98 -17.86
CA THR A 64 3.49 5.80 -17.34
C THR A 64 3.11 4.59 -18.20
N GLN A 65 4.11 3.88 -18.71
CA GLN A 65 3.90 2.66 -19.49
C GLN A 65 3.82 1.46 -18.55
N LEU A 66 2.78 0.64 -18.70
CA LEU A 66 2.54 -0.52 -17.83
C LEU A 66 3.63 -1.58 -17.99
N GLU A 67 4.17 -1.73 -19.20
CA GLU A 67 5.25 -2.68 -19.50
C GLU A 67 6.53 -2.31 -18.74
N ILE A 68 6.88 -1.01 -18.70
CA ILE A 68 8.05 -0.52 -17.96
C ILE A 68 7.85 -0.69 -16.44
N LEU A 69 6.62 -0.52 -15.97
CA LEU A 69 6.27 -0.77 -14.57
C LEU A 69 6.47 -2.26 -14.22
N ASP A 70 6.03 -3.18 -15.09
CA ASP A 70 6.25 -4.62 -14.91
C ASP A 70 7.73 -4.97 -14.91
N GLU A 71 8.51 -4.44 -15.85
CA GLU A 71 9.96 -4.65 -15.90
C GLU A 71 10.63 -4.20 -14.60
N ALA A 72 10.25 -3.03 -14.06
CA ALA A 72 10.80 -2.52 -12.81
C ALA A 72 10.42 -3.40 -11.61
N LEU A 73 9.21 -3.94 -11.57
CA LEU A 73 8.73 -4.84 -10.52
C LEU A 73 9.42 -6.21 -10.59
N HIS A 74 9.64 -6.76 -11.79
CA HIS A 74 10.45 -7.96 -11.99
C HIS A 74 11.91 -7.73 -11.57
N SER A 75 12.50 -6.61 -12.01
CA SER A 75 13.85 -6.24 -11.61
C SER A 75 13.98 -6.08 -10.09
N LEU A 76 12.94 -5.58 -9.40
CA LEU A 76 12.88 -5.51 -7.95
C LEU A 76 12.88 -6.90 -7.30
N LEU A 77 12.10 -7.83 -7.85
CA LEU A 77 12.05 -9.22 -7.35
C LEU A 77 13.41 -9.90 -7.48
N ASP A 78 14.07 -9.77 -8.63
CA ASP A 78 15.40 -10.34 -8.86
C ASP A 78 16.41 -9.83 -7.82
N ALA A 79 16.46 -8.51 -7.60
CA ALA A 79 17.35 -7.94 -6.60
C ALA A 79 16.97 -8.32 -5.16
N ALA A 80 15.69 -8.49 -4.86
CA ALA A 80 15.23 -8.97 -3.56
C ALA A 80 15.78 -10.37 -3.26
N LEU A 81 15.73 -11.26 -4.25
CA LEU A 81 16.26 -12.62 -4.16
C LEU A 81 17.79 -12.64 -4.07
N GLU A 82 18.47 -11.89 -4.94
CA GLU A 82 19.94 -11.81 -4.96
C GLU A 82 20.51 -11.26 -3.64
N LEU A 83 19.86 -10.23 -3.09
CA LEU A 83 20.28 -9.60 -1.83
C LEU A 83 19.69 -10.30 -0.59
N GLN A 84 18.88 -11.35 -0.78
CA GLN A 84 18.19 -12.09 0.28
C GLN A 84 17.37 -11.18 1.21
N LEU A 85 16.63 -10.23 0.63
CA LEU A 85 15.84 -9.27 1.39
C LEU A 85 14.56 -9.91 1.90
N GLU A 86 14.46 -10.10 3.21
CA GLU A 86 13.24 -10.59 3.84
C GLU A 86 12.10 -9.57 3.73
N THR A 87 12.43 -8.27 3.87
CA THR A 87 11.44 -7.19 3.88
C THR A 87 11.83 -5.94 3.07
N ILE A 88 11.15 -5.73 1.96
CA ILE A 88 11.02 -4.50 1.18
C ILE A 88 9.67 -3.86 1.45
N ALA A 89 9.65 -2.54 1.47
CA ALA A 89 8.44 -1.80 1.62
C ALA A 89 8.23 -0.76 0.51
N ILE A 90 6.98 -0.65 0.09
CA ILE A 90 6.53 0.16 -1.05
C ILE A 90 5.28 0.94 -0.62
N SER A 91 5.16 2.18 -1.08
CA SER A 91 3.98 3.00 -0.86
C SER A 91 2.77 2.47 -1.63
N ARG A 92 1.60 2.35 -0.97
CA ARG A 92 0.33 1.99 -1.61
C ARG A 92 -0.39 3.22 -2.17
N SER A 93 0.19 3.83 -3.19
CA SER A 93 -0.32 5.06 -3.82
C SER A 93 -0.16 4.98 -5.33
N PRO A 94 -0.99 5.68 -6.12
CA PRO A 94 -0.81 5.75 -7.57
C PRO A 94 0.65 6.04 -7.97
N VAL A 95 1.13 5.37 -9.03
CA VAL A 95 2.46 5.58 -9.59
C VAL A 95 2.34 6.43 -10.85
N GLY A 96 2.58 7.73 -10.70
CA GLY A 96 2.30 8.70 -11.75
C GLY A 96 0.82 8.75 -12.07
N ASP A 97 0.45 8.39 -13.30
CA ASP A 97 -0.93 8.32 -13.79
C ASP A 97 -1.57 6.92 -13.68
N VAL A 98 -0.88 5.93 -13.12
CA VAL A 98 -1.41 4.58 -12.89
C VAL A 98 -2.01 4.47 -11.48
N PRO A 99 -3.29 4.10 -11.33
CA PRO A 99 -3.88 3.87 -10.01
C PRO A 99 -3.37 2.59 -9.33
N TRP A 100 -3.20 2.64 -8.00
CA TRP A 100 -2.74 1.49 -7.19
C TRP A 100 -3.58 0.21 -7.33
N ALA A 101 -4.87 0.34 -7.64
CA ALA A 101 -5.74 -0.82 -7.86
C ALA A 101 -5.21 -1.74 -8.99
N ASN A 102 -4.68 -1.15 -10.06
CA ASN A 102 -4.12 -1.87 -11.20
C ASN A 102 -2.75 -2.49 -10.89
N GLU A 103 -2.05 -1.93 -9.90
CA GLU A 103 -0.75 -2.40 -9.43
C GLU A 103 -0.88 -3.54 -8.42
N THR A 104 -2.04 -3.66 -7.76
CA THR A 104 -2.26 -4.69 -6.73
C THR A 104 -2.16 -6.09 -7.31
N GLU A 105 -2.66 -6.32 -8.53
CA GLU A 105 -2.49 -7.59 -9.24
C GLU A 105 -1.01 -7.87 -9.59
N ARG A 106 -0.25 -6.82 -9.96
CA ARG A 106 1.18 -6.91 -10.34
C ARG A 106 2.08 -7.13 -9.13
N ILE A 107 1.72 -6.54 -7.99
CA ILE A 107 2.43 -6.68 -6.73
C ILE A 107 2.08 -8.01 -6.05
N GLN A 108 0.91 -8.60 -6.32
CA GLN A 108 0.58 -9.96 -5.87
C GLN A 108 1.68 -10.96 -6.27
N ILE A 109 2.29 -10.79 -7.45
CA ILE A 109 3.43 -11.58 -7.96
C ILE A 109 4.67 -11.45 -7.03
N ILE A 110 4.91 -10.26 -6.48
CA ILE A 110 5.98 -10.02 -5.51
C ILE A 110 5.60 -10.57 -4.14
N HIS A 111 4.34 -10.40 -3.74
CA HIS A 111 3.80 -10.73 -2.42
C HIS A 111 3.78 -12.24 -2.12
N GLU A 112 3.64 -13.10 -3.14
CA GLU A 112 3.73 -14.55 -3.00
C GLU A 112 5.14 -15.03 -2.62
N ASN A 113 6.17 -14.21 -2.87
CA ASN A 113 7.57 -14.57 -2.62
C ASN A 113 8.20 -13.77 -1.47
N HIS A 114 7.89 -12.48 -1.33
CA HIS A 114 8.46 -11.63 -0.28
C HIS A 114 7.47 -10.50 0.09
N THR A 115 7.38 -10.18 1.38
CA THR A 115 7.06 -8.86 1.99
C THR A 115 5.76 -8.52 2.72
N THR A 116 5.96 -7.63 3.72
CA THR A 116 5.01 -6.97 4.63
C THR A 116 4.91 -5.47 4.27
N PRO A 117 3.72 -4.85 4.27
CA PRO A 117 3.52 -3.46 3.82
C PRO A 117 4.07 -2.37 4.76
N ILE A 118 4.47 -1.21 4.19
CA ILE A 118 4.52 0.07 4.93
C ILE A 118 3.22 0.87 4.68
N SER A 119 2.55 1.15 5.80
CA SER A 119 1.61 2.26 6.12
C SER A 119 1.24 3.20 4.95
N GLY A 120 -0.03 3.41 4.54
CA GLY A 120 -1.27 3.48 5.32
C GLY A 120 -1.73 2.19 5.99
N HIS A 121 -2.08 2.30 7.27
CA HIS A 121 -2.29 1.21 8.23
C HIS A 121 -3.06 -0.01 7.69
N ILE A 122 -2.43 -1.20 7.77
CA ILE A 122 -2.94 -2.44 8.37
C ILE A 122 -1.75 -3.36 8.60
N ARG A 123 -1.65 -3.93 9.81
CA ARG A 123 -0.79 -5.07 10.12
C ARG A 123 -1.56 -6.34 9.80
N THR A 124 -0.96 -7.27 9.06
CA THR A 124 -1.39 -8.67 9.08
C THR A 124 -0.17 -9.55 9.27
N PRO A 125 -0.12 -10.39 10.33
CA PRO A 125 0.90 -11.40 10.45
C PRO A 125 0.63 -12.52 9.42
N PHE A 126 1.69 -13.00 8.79
CA PHE A 126 1.64 -14.23 8.00
C PHE A 126 1.55 -15.41 8.95
N ASN A 127 0.50 -16.23 8.83
CA ASN A 127 0.33 -17.45 9.61
C ASN A 127 0.99 -18.59 8.84
N GLN A 128 2.20 -18.99 9.24
CA GLN A 128 2.74 -20.28 8.82
C GLN A 128 1.94 -21.39 9.51
N SER A 129 1.41 -22.31 8.70
CA SER A 129 0.85 -23.62 9.07
C SER A 129 -0.54 -23.69 9.75
N GLY A 130 -1.53 -24.07 8.93
CA GLY A 130 -2.63 -25.00 9.22
C GLY A 130 -3.43 -24.93 10.52
N LYS A 131 -4.68 -24.42 10.46
CA LYS A 131 -5.92 -25.15 10.83
C LYS A 131 -7.19 -24.27 10.82
N LYS A 132 -8.19 -24.79 10.10
CA LYS A 132 -9.66 -24.65 10.20
C LYS A 132 -10.28 -23.25 10.38
N ILE A 133 -10.94 -22.85 9.29
CA ILE A 133 -12.17 -22.05 9.27
C ILE A 133 -13.16 -22.60 10.31
N ARG A 134 -13.64 -21.72 11.21
CA ARG A 134 -14.98 -21.83 11.80
C ARG A 134 -15.62 -20.44 11.82
N LYS A 135 -16.62 -20.24 10.97
CA LYS A 135 -17.68 -19.25 11.18
C LYS A 135 -18.26 -19.46 12.59
N LYS A 136 -18.41 -18.37 13.34
CA LYS A 136 -19.48 -18.24 14.34
C LYS A 136 -20.20 -16.95 14.07
N GLU A 137 -21.33 -17.06 13.37
CA GLU A 137 -22.50 -16.24 13.69
C GLU A 137 -22.81 -16.47 15.17
N GLY A 138 -23.06 -15.38 15.88
CA GLY A 138 -23.37 -15.39 17.29
C GLY A 138 -24.02 -14.08 17.66
N LEU A 139 -25.34 -14.04 17.55
CA LEU A 139 -26.20 -13.11 18.27
C LEU A 139 -25.71 -12.93 19.72
N SER A 140 -25.77 -11.70 20.20
CA SER A 140 -26.19 -11.45 21.57
C SER A 140 -27.02 -10.17 21.61
N GLU A 141 -28.34 -10.34 21.54
CA GLU A 141 -29.26 -9.46 22.23
C GLU A 141 -28.89 -9.46 23.72
N SER A 142 -28.86 -8.29 24.34
CA SER A 142 -29.03 -8.15 25.78
C SER A 142 -29.81 -6.87 26.04
N ARG A 143 -31.13 -7.04 26.09
CA ARG A 143 -32.06 -6.13 26.76
C ARG A 143 -31.57 -5.86 28.19
N ILE A 144 -31.66 -4.61 28.63
CA ILE A 144 -32.17 -4.31 29.97
C ILE A 144 -33.28 -3.28 29.83
N THR A 145 -34.48 -3.77 30.12
CA THR A 145 -35.75 -3.09 30.34
C THR A 145 -35.81 -2.42 31.71
N HIS A 146 -36.64 -1.38 31.85
CA HIS A 146 -37.52 -0.98 32.97
C HIS A 146 -37.73 0.55 32.86
N ARG A 147 -38.91 1.16 33.00
CA ARG A 147 -40.27 0.70 33.33
C ARG A 147 -41.24 1.85 32.98
N ASN A 148 -42.47 1.45 32.66
CA ASN A 148 -43.70 2.21 32.43
C ASN A 148 -43.91 3.45 33.30
N GLU A 149 -44.58 4.45 32.73
CA GLU A 149 -45.77 5.06 33.34
C GLU A 149 -46.76 5.45 32.22
N GLU A 150 -47.96 4.88 32.31
CA GLU A 150 -49.18 5.28 31.61
C GLU A 150 -49.64 6.65 32.10
N GLU A 151 -50.31 7.42 31.22
CA GLU A 151 -51.59 8.12 31.50
C GLU A 151 -51.89 9.05 30.30
N THR A 152 -52.79 8.68 29.39
CA THR A 152 -54.24 8.93 29.30
C THR A 152 -54.65 10.12 28.42
N ALA A 153 -55.57 9.79 27.50
CA ALA A 153 -56.75 10.53 27.07
C ALA A 153 -56.61 11.77 26.17
N GLY A 154 -57.31 11.72 25.02
CA GLY A 154 -57.88 12.91 24.38
C GLY A 154 -58.05 12.84 22.86
N ASN A 155 -59.18 12.31 22.40
CA ASN A 155 -59.83 12.67 21.12
C ASN A 155 -59.78 14.21 20.90
N ILE A 156 -59.84 14.76 19.67
CA ILE A 156 -61.08 15.09 18.94
C ILE A 156 -60.73 15.54 17.50
N ASP A 157 -61.49 14.99 16.55
CA ASP A 157 -62.01 15.47 15.25
C ASP A 157 -61.50 16.73 14.51
N LYS A 158 -61.57 16.57 13.16
CA LYS A 158 -62.09 17.48 12.10
C LYS A 158 -61.20 18.56 11.45
N ALA A 159 -61.00 18.32 10.15
CA ALA A 159 -61.35 19.18 8.99
C ALA A 159 -60.55 20.48 8.73
N ARG A 160 -59.80 20.45 7.62
CA ARG A 160 -59.47 21.51 6.62
C ARG A 160 -58.24 20.99 5.86
N SER A 161 -58.16 20.88 4.53
CA SER A 161 -58.86 21.49 3.41
C SER A 161 -58.82 20.55 2.20
#